data_AF-Q0CFK6-F1
#
_entry.id   AF-Q0CFK6-F1
#
_cell.length_a   1.000
_cell.length_b   1.000
_cell.length_c   1.000
_cell.angle_alpha   90.00
_cell.angle_beta   90.00
_cell.angle_gamma   90.00
#
_symmetry.space_group_name_H-M   'P 1'
#
loop_
_entity.id
_entity.type
_entity.pdbx_description
1 polymer ?
#
loop_
_entity_poly.entity_id
_entity_poly.type
_entity_poly.pdbx_seq_one_letter_code
_entity_poly.pdbx_strand_id
1 'polypeptide(L)'
;MVFQADNYIWGLGTQDILDIFTETQSARHERAEMIVREAHKRQAIDAYEDPITSTIIQTLIMPQLGNEYVFNRLGKGFTGASKLEYLPVPHRARAVPFADELPAKPVPESVSSAVRWGFVGGMGLVLVITKKAWRLPFSRLGGWGESGSIVIPWLGGTPASQFLKALVSIFSYPLLDKDPSVKWHLINFLPQLISPILIYTIEGYRLGNQGSLLALPSLFTAGMQVQGIGRIGPLYAILSAVFGTESIPGRTVPKEVAMSLVPAVTLGFALPTIMSLWPTANVRAWQHWVALWQFAPPLVNVLTALFSTGLRRLRQRRSPPDEHEKEFERYKKRDVPVLQRAYMYAFAVQSTVHIATMAYAWSHPDISIAKTFFGLPNPFKAEWNLPSLSQQLATFFRYDAVTALAAYVGGNLYSVWELRRLGYIKTRSALKAALAVMAGQVLVGPGATWAALWSWREGVIADLSQ
;
A
#
# COMPACT_ATOMS: atom_id res chain seq x y z
N MET A 1 58.59 47.74 28.20
CA MET A 1 57.27 47.51 28.83
C MET A 1 56.32 47.12 27.71
N VAL A 2 56.28 45.83 27.38
CA VAL A 2 55.43 45.27 26.33
C VAL A 2 54.06 45.06 26.96
N PHE A 3 53.05 45.79 26.49
CA PHE A 3 51.67 45.55 26.89
C PHE A 3 51.26 44.16 26.38
N GLN A 4 51.28 43.18 27.28
CA GLN A 4 50.65 41.89 27.08
C GLN A 4 49.15 42.14 27.22
N ALA A 5 48.50 42.43 26.10
CA ALA A 5 47.05 42.52 26.03
C ALA A 5 46.51 41.09 26.19
N ASP A 6 46.19 40.75 27.44
CA ASP A 6 45.42 39.56 27.79
C ASP A 6 44.04 39.69 27.16
N ASN A 7 43.94 39.19 25.91
CA ASN A 7 42.75 39.16 25.06
C ASN A 7 41.72 38.15 25.58
N TYR A 8 41.23 38.32 26.82
CA TYR A 8 40.17 37.48 27.36
C TYR A 8 38.84 38.23 27.31
N ILE A 9 38.06 37.90 26.29
CA ILE A 9 36.62 38.17 26.31
C ILE A 9 36.01 37.05 27.18
N TRP A 10 35.64 37.39 28.43
CA TRP A 10 34.94 36.51 29.39
C TRP A 10 35.67 35.22 29.84
N GLY A 11 37.01 35.20 29.80
CA GLY A 11 37.79 34.03 30.25
C GLY A 11 37.94 32.90 29.21
N LEU A 12 37.51 33.14 27.97
CA LEU A 12 37.82 32.28 26.83
C LEU A 12 39.15 32.70 26.22
N GLY A 13 40.08 31.75 26.06
CA GLY A 13 41.32 31.96 25.33
C GLY A 13 41.11 31.96 23.81
N THR A 14 42.12 32.41 23.06
CA THR A 14 42.08 32.40 21.58
C THR A 14 41.81 31.02 21.00
N GLN A 15 42.36 29.97 21.61
CA GLN A 15 42.14 28.59 21.15
C GLN A 15 40.67 28.17 21.33
N ASP A 16 40.07 28.49 22.48
CA ASP A 16 38.66 28.17 22.74
C ASP A 16 37.75 28.84 21.71
N ILE A 17 38.06 30.09 21.34
CA ILE A 17 37.33 30.82 20.29
C ILE A 17 37.44 30.10 18.94
N LEU A 18 38.64 29.70 18.53
CA LEU A 18 38.86 28.98 17.27
C LEU A 18 38.12 27.63 17.24
N ASP A 19 38.16 26.89 18.35
CA ASP A 19 37.50 25.60 18.49
C ASP A 19 35.97 25.77 18.38
N ILE A 20 35.38 26.77 19.05
CA ILE A 20 33.94 27.09 18.96
C ILE A 20 33.53 27.41 17.53
N PHE A 21 34.31 28.23 16.80
CA PHE A 21 33.99 28.58 15.41
C PHE A 21 34.14 27.38 14.46
N THR A 22 35.16 26.55 14.68
CA THR A 22 35.38 25.34 13.87
C THR A 22 34.26 24.33 14.11
N GLU A 23 33.87 24.09 15.35
CA GLU A 23 32.74 23.23 15.69
C GLU A 23 31.43 23.77 15.08
N THR A 24 31.18 25.07 15.22
CA THR A 24 30.01 25.73 14.62
C THR A 24 29.99 25.57 13.10
N GLN A 25 31.13 25.78 12.42
CA GLN A 25 31.24 25.60 10.98
C GLN A 25 30.98 24.14 10.59
N SER A 26 31.66 23.18 11.22
CA SER A 26 31.49 21.75 10.95
C SER A 26 30.05 21.28 11.17
N ALA A 27 29.36 21.77 12.20
CA ALA A 27 27.98 21.40 12.51
C ALA A 27 26.94 22.02 11.56
N ARG A 28 27.25 23.15 10.91
CA ARG A 28 26.26 23.94 10.15
C ARG A 28 26.50 23.95 8.63
N HIS A 29 27.73 23.73 8.18
CA HIS A 29 28.14 23.94 6.79
C HIS A 29 27.32 23.12 5.79
N GLU A 30 27.23 21.80 5.99
CA GLU A 30 26.50 20.89 5.08
C GLU A 30 25.01 21.29 4.94
N ARG A 31 24.37 21.67 6.06
CA ARG A 31 22.97 22.12 6.04
C ARG A 31 22.82 23.46 5.33
N ALA A 32 23.72 24.42 5.57
CA ALA A 32 23.69 25.71 4.91
C ALA A 32 23.86 25.55 3.39
N GLU A 33 24.80 24.71 2.96
CA GLU A 33 25.02 24.39 1.55
C GLU A 33 23.77 23.76 0.92
N MET A 34 23.14 22.81 1.63
CA MET A 34 21.88 22.19 1.19
C MET A 34 20.77 23.23 1.00
N ILE A 35 20.57 24.15 1.96
CA ILE A 35 19.54 25.19 1.88
C ILE A 35 19.79 26.12 0.69
N VAL A 36 21.03 26.60 0.51
CA VAL A 36 21.40 27.46 -0.62
C VAL A 36 21.17 26.75 -1.95
N ARG A 37 21.59 25.48 -2.05
CA ARG A 37 21.40 24.67 -3.25
C ARG A 37 19.93 24.48 -3.60
N GLU A 38 19.08 24.17 -2.62
CA GLU A 38 17.64 24.02 -2.84
C GLU A 38 16.96 25.35 -3.17
N ALA A 39 17.41 26.46 -2.57
CA ALA A 39 16.93 27.81 -2.90
C ALA A 39 17.25 28.17 -4.36
N HIS A 40 18.49 27.94 -4.82
CA HIS A 40 18.87 28.15 -6.23
C HIS A 40 18.04 27.29 -7.20
N LYS A 41 17.84 26.00 -6.90
CA LYS A 41 16.98 25.14 -7.74
C LYS A 41 15.55 25.66 -7.82
N ARG A 42 15.01 26.18 -6.71
CA ARG A 42 13.66 26.73 -6.69
C ARG A 42 13.60 28.03 -7.48
N GLN A 43 14.56 28.92 -7.29
CA GLN A 43 14.69 30.16 -8.04
C GLN A 43 14.80 29.89 -9.54
N ALA A 44 15.60 28.92 -9.97
CA ALA A 44 15.74 28.57 -11.38
C ALA A 44 14.41 28.14 -12.03
N ILE A 45 13.61 27.35 -11.31
CA ILE A 45 12.26 26.94 -11.76
C ILE A 45 11.31 28.15 -11.79
N ASP A 46 11.32 28.99 -10.77
CA ASP A 46 10.38 30.12 -10.64
C ASP A 46 10.75 31.29 -11.59
N ALA A 47 12.03 31.49 -11.87
CA ALA A 47 12.56 32.48 -12.81
C ALA A 47 12.57 32.02 -14.27
N TYR A 48 12.11 30.78 -14.55
CA TYR A 48 12.09 30.19 -15.89
C TYR A 48 13.48 30.15 -16.55
N GLU A 49 14.55 29.85 -15.79
CA GLU A 49 15.91 29.74 -16.34
C GLU A 49 16.01 28.69 -17.46
N ASP A 50 15.29 27.58 -17.31
CA ASP A 50 14.91 26.67 -18.41
C ASP A 50 13.40 26.81 -18.67
N PRO A 51 13.00 27.51 -19.74
CA PRO A 51 11.59 27.76 -20.03
C PRO A 51 10.77 26.48 -20.22
N ILE A 52 11.33 25.44 -20.82
CA ILE A 52 10.58 24.21 -21.13
C ILE A 52 10.32 23.44 -19.84
N THR A 53 11.37 23.17 -19.07
CA THR A 53 11.26 22.43 -17.80
C THR A 53 10.39 23.20 -16.81
N SER A 54 10.57 24.52 -16.70
CA SER A 54 9.80 25.36 -15.78
C SER A 54 8.33 25.40 -16.17
N THR A 55 8.02 25.51 -17.46
CA THR A 55 6.64 25.44 -17.95
C THR A 55 6.00 24.09 -17.60
N ILE A 56 6.67 22.97 -17.87
CA ILE A 56 6.15 21.63 -17.54
C ILE A 56 5.90 21.50 -16.04
N ILE A 57 6.87 21.91 -15.21
CA ILE A 57 6.72 21.81 -13.75
C ILE A 57 5.58 22.68 -13.26
N GLN A 58 5.55 23.96 -13.63
CA GLN A 58 4.59 24.92 -13.07
C GLN A 58 3.17 24.72 -13.62
N THR A 59 3.01 24.37 -14.90
CA THR A 59 1.69 24.29 -15.55
C THR A 59 1.08 22.89 -15.51
N LEU A 60 1.89 21.82 -15.61
CA LEU A 60 1.39 20.45 -15.70
C LEU A 60 1.51 19.69 -14.38
N ILE A 61 2.64 19.82 -13.69
CA ILE A 61 2.96 18.99 -12.52
C ILE A 61 2.42 19.62 -11.22
N MET A 62 2.81 20.85 -10.90
CA MET A 62 2.50 21.49 -9.61
C MET A 62 0.99 21.57 -9.29
N PRO A 63 0.09 21.86 -10.25
CA PRO A 63 -1.35 21.89 -9.97
C PRO A 63 -1.93 20.54 -9.53
N GLN A 64 -1.25 19.43 -9.82
CA GLN A 64 -1.72 18.07 -9.52
C GLN A 64 -1.25 17.55 -8.15
N LEU A 65 -0.17 18.12 -7.60
CA LEU A 65 0.51 17.58 -6.40
C LEU A 65 -0.12 18.04 -5.06
N GLY A 66 -1.06 18.99 -5.11
CA GLY A 66 -1.74 19.52 -3.93
C GLY A 66 -0.84 20.32 -2.97
N ASN A 67 -1.45 20.98 -1.98
CA ASN A 67 -0.71 21.87 -1.06
C ASN A 67 0.26 21.10 -0.14
N GLU A 68 -0.05 19.83 0.16
CA GLU A 68 0.75 19.01 1.07
C GLU A 68 2.13 18.69 0.51
N TYR A 69 2.24 18.48 -0.80
CA TYR A 69 3.54 18.31 -1.45
C TYR A 69 4.42 19.56 -1.28
N VAL A 70 3.84 20.74 -1.50
CA VAL A 70 4.53 22.03 -1.37
C VAL A 70 4.99 22.25 0.08
N PHE A 71 4.08 22.06 1.05
CA PHE A 71 4.42 22.23 2.47
C PHE A 71 5.48 21.25 2.93
N ASN A 72 5.44 19.98 2.51
CA ASN A 72 6.50 19.03 2.86
C ASN A 72 7.85 19.40 2.26
N ARG A 73 7.87 19.90 1.02
CA ARG A 73 9.12 20.34 0.39
C ARG A 73 9.74 21.54 1.11
N LEU A 74 8.92 22.53 1.47
CA LEU A 74 9.36 23.67 2.28
C LEU A 74 9.78 23.23 3.70
N GLY A 75 9.01 22.31 4.29
CA GLY A 75 9.21 21.74 5.62
C GLY A 75 10.59 21.13 5.85
N LYS A 76 11.17 20.48 4.83
CA LYS A 76 12.48 19.80 4.91
C LYS A 76 13.60 20.73 5.39
N GLY A 77 13.58 22.00 5.01
CA GLY A 77 14.57 22.98 5.48
C GLY A 77 14.48 23.24 6.99
N PHE A 78 13.29 23.09 7.57
CA PHE A 78 13.01 23.37 8.97
C PHE A 78 13.23 22.17 9.89
N THR A 79 12.87 20.95 9.47
CA THR A 79 12.92 19.75 10.33
C THR A 79 14.33 19.38 10.80
N GLY A 80 15.36 19.76 10.04
CA GLY A 80 16.78 19.58 10.41
C GLY A 80 17.39 20.73 11.20
N ALA A 81 16.60 21.68 11.70
CA ALA A 81 17.12 22.78 12.52
C ALA A 81 17.64 22.27 13.86
N SER A 82 18.80 22.78 14.29
CA SER A 82 19.36 22.41 15.59
C SER A 82 18.74 23.23 16.72
N LYS A 83 18.42 22.55 17.81
CA LYS A 83 18.06 23.13 19.10
C LYS A 83 19.29 23.70 19.82
N LEU A 84 19.10 24.74 20.61
CA LEU A 84 20.07 25.21 21.61
C LEU A 84 19.89 24.40 22.90
N GLU A 85 20.92 23.66 23.32
CA GLU A 85 20.81 22.65 24.39
C GLU A 85 20.32 23.22 25.73
N TYR A 86 20.81 24.41 26.08
CA TYR A 86 20.56 25.04 27.38
C TYR A 86 19.36 26.00 27.40
N LEU A 87 18.63 26.14 26.28
CA LEU A 87 17.42 26.96 26.24
C LEU A 87 16.17 26.09 26.25
N PRO A 88 15.15 26.45 27.04
CA PRO A 88 13.86 25.76 26.99
C PRO A 88 13.23 25.92 25.61
N VAL A 89 12.77 24.82 25.02
CA VAL A 89 12.05 24.85 23.75
C VAL A 89 10.58 25.13 24.04
N PRO A 90 9.99 26.21 23.50
CA PRO A 90 8.58 26.48 23.70
C PRO A 90 7.74 25.39 23.04
N HIS A 91 6.76 24.86 23.75
CA HIS A 91 5.80 23.93 23.17
C HIS A 91 4.90 24.67 22.18
N ARG A 92 4.88 24.21 20.93
CA ARG A 92 4.02 24.71 19.85
C ARG A 92 3.45 23.51 19.10
N ALA A 93 2.13 23.50 18.92
CA ALA A 93 1.45 22.49 18.12
C ALA A 93 2.06 22.43 16.71
N ARG A 94 2.38 21.23 16.24
CA ARG A 94 3.06 21.01 14.96
C ARG A 94 2.73 19.65 14.37
N ALA A 95 2.49 19.64 13.06
CA ALA A 95 2.19 18.42 12.33
C ALA A 95 3.43 17.54 12.08
N VAL A 96 4.63 18.14 12.05
CA VAL A 96 5.89 17.47 11.74
C VAL A 96 6.88 17.70 12.89
N PRO A 97 7.45 16.64 13.50
CA PRO A 97 8.47 16.76 14.53
C PRO A 97 9.83 17.17 13.93
N PHE A 98 10.69 17.76 14.76
CA PHE A 98 12.09 17.98 14.40
C PHE A 98 12.89 16.66 14.43
N ALA A 99 14.02 16.62 13.74
CA ALA A 99 14.83 15.41 13.60
C ALA A 99 15.36 14.88 14.96
N ASP A 100 15.57 15.75 15.94
CA ASP A 100 15.97 15.41 17.31
C ASP A 100 14.80 14.94 18.19
N GLU A 101 13.56 15.19 17.78
CA GLU A 101 12.34 14.71 18.44
C GLU A 101 11.91 13.32 17.98
N LEU A 102 12.52 12.80 16.92
CA LEU A 102 12.22 11.48 16.38
C LEU A 102 12.67 10.36 17.33
N PRO A 103 11.90 9.26 17.44
CA PRO A 103 12.26 8.11 18.27
C PRO A 103 13.64 7.49 17.99
N ALA A 104 14.15 7.65 16.75
CA ALA A 104 15.49 7.26 16.36
C ALA A 104 16.04 8.22 15.30
N LYS A 105 17.38 8.32 15.21
CA LYS A 105 18.03 9.04 14.11
C LYS A 105 17.66 8.39 12.75
N PRO A 106 17.28 9.19 11.75
CA PRO A 106 17.07 8.70 10.39
C PRO A 106 18.31 8.01 9.83
N VAL A 107 18.10 7.06 8.93
CA VAL A 107 19.17 6.32 8.25
C VAL A 107 19.72 7.17 7.11
N PRO A 108 21.05 7.16 6.83
CA PRO A 108 21.64 7.91 5.73
C PRO A 108 21.03 7.58 4.36
N GLU A 109 20.96 8.59 3.49
CA GLU A 109 20.27 8.48 2.19
C GLU A 109 20.92 7.46 1.24
N SER A 110 22.23 7.29 1.31
CA SER A 110 22.94 6.27 0.50
C SER A 110 22.46 4.85 0.81
N VAL A 111 22.30 4.53 2.09
CA VAL A 111 21.77 3.23 2.54
C VAL A 111 20.28 3.12 2.23
N SER A 112 19.53 4.20 2.46
CA SER A 112 18.09 4.29 2.14
C SER A 112 17.84 3.98 0.66
N SER A 113 18.57 4.65 -0.23
CA SER A 113 18.48 4.48 -1.67
C SER A 113 18.87 3.07 -2.11
N ALA A 114 19.96 2.51 -1.57
CA ALA A 114 20.39 1.15 -1.89
C ALA A 114 19.32 0.10 -1.53
N VAL A 115 18.73 0.19 -0.33
CA VAL A 115 17.67 -0.74 0.10
C VAL A 115 16.39 -0.56 -0.74
N ARG A 116 16.00 0.69 -1.05
CA ARG A 116 14.86 0.98 -1.94
C ARG A 116 15.04 0.35 -3.32
N TRP A 117 16.17 0.56 -3.97
CA TRP A 117 16.43 0.02 -5.30
C TRP A 117 16.63 -1.50 -5.28
N GLY A 118 17.21 -2.05 -4.21
CA GLY A 118 17.24 -3.50 -3.98
C GLY A 118 15.82 -4.09 -3.89
N PHE A 119 14.93 -3.45 -3.14
CA PHE A 119 13.53 -3.84 -3.03
C PHE A 119 12.79 -3.75 -4.38
N VAL A 120 12.94 -2.64 -5.10
CA VAL A 120 12.37 -2.45 -6.44
C VAL A 120 12.86 -3.52 -7.41
N GLY A 121 14.17 -3.80 -7.42
CA GLY A 121 14.77 -4.87 -8.22
C GLY A 121 14.21 -6.26 -7.87
N GLY A 122 14.04 -6.54 -6.58
CA GLY A 122 13.42 -7.77 -6.09
C GLY A 122 11.98 -7.94 -6.57
N MET A 123 11.15 -6.91 -6.44
CA MET A 123 9.77 -6.92 -6.95
C MET A 123 9.74 -7.02 -8.49
N GLY A 124 10.69 -6.39 -9.19
CA GLY A 124 10.88 -6.54 -10.63
C GLY A 124 11.17 -7.98 -11.03
N LEU A 125 12.00 -8.70 -10.26
CA LEU A 125 12.25 -10.13 -10.47
C LEU A 125 10.97 -10.96 -10.27
N VAL A 126 10.15 -10.65 -9.26
CA VAL A 126 8.84 -11.31 -9.07
C VAL A 126 7.96 -11.12 -10.32
N LEU A 127 7.90 -9.91 -10.88
CA LEU A 127 7.17 -9.66 -12.13
C LEU A 127 7.72 -10.50 -13.30
N VAL A 128 9.04 -10.64 -13.42
CA VAL A 128 9.65 -11.51 -14.46
C VAL A 128 9.22 -12.97 -14.28
N ILE A 129 9.17 -13.48 -13.04
CA ILE A 129 8.68 -14.83 -12.75
C ILE A 129 7.21 -14.98 -13.18
N THR A 130 6.36 -14.00 -12.86
CA THR A 130 4.94 -14.04 -13.28
C THR A 130 4.79 -14.06 -14.81
N LYS A 131 5.69 -13.44 -15.58
CA LYS A 131 5.66 -13.50 -17.05
C LYS A 131 5.85 -14.93 -17.55
N LYS A 132 6.69 -15.71 -16.88
CA LYS A 132 6.95 -17.12 -17.21
C LYS A 132 5.87 -18.07 -16.69
N ALA A 133 5.27 -17.74 -15.55
CA ALA A 133 4.23 -18.53 -14.91
C ALA A 133 2.82 -18.30 -15.48
N TRP A 134 2.56 -17.15 -16.11
CA TRP A 134 1.25 -16.79 -16.66
C TRP A 134 0.93 -17.55 -17.95
N ARG A 135 0.48 -18.80 -17.80
CA ARG A 135 0.17 -19.71 -18.90
C ARG A 135 -1.33 -20.06 -18.88
N LEU A 136 -2.16 -19.09 -19.25
CA LEU A 136 -3.61 -19.28 -19.37
C LEU A 136 -3.97 -19.82 -20.76
N PRO A 137 -4.60 -21.00 -20.87
CA PRO A 137 -5.00 -21.59 -22.15
C PRO A 137 -6.31 -20.96 -22.67
N PHE A 138 -6.28 -19.69 -23.05
CA PHE A 138 -7.47 -18.91 -23.44
C PHE A 138 -8.32 -19.57 -24.54
N SER A 139 -7.71 -20.31 -25.46
CA SER A 139 -8.41 -21.04 -26.54
C SER A 139 -9.30 -22.18 -26.06
N ARG A 140 -9.10 -22.67 -24.83
CA ARG A 140 -9.88 -23.75 -24.21
C ARG A 140 -10.87 -23.25 -23.15
N LEU A 141 -10.96 -21.93 -22.95
CA LEU A 141 -11.89 -21.31 -22.00
C LEU A 141 -13.27 -21.07 -22.65
N GLY A 142 -14.31 -21.00 -21.82
CA GLY A 142 -15.68 -20.68 -22.23
C GLY A 142 -16.75 -21.65 -21.71
N GLY A 143 -16.33 -22.78 -21.14
CA GLY A 143 -17.19 -23.74 -20.46
C GLY A 143 -17.37 -23.48 -18.97
N TRP A 144 -18.39 -24.11 -18.39
CA TRP A 144 -18.65 -24.20 -16.95
C TRP A 144 -18.13 -25.55 -16.44
N GLY A 145 -16.90 -25.55 -15.91
CA GLY A 145 -16.15 -26.79 -15.68
C GLY A 145 -15.85 -27.54 -16.98
N GLU A 146 -15.60 -28.84 -16.90
CA GLU A 146 -15.18 -29.66 -18.05
C GLU A 146 -16.30 -29.91 -19.08
N SER A 147 -17.57 -29.83 -18.69
CA SER A 147 -18.71 -30.25 -19.53
C SER A 147 -19.91 -29.29 -19.56
N GLY A 148 -19.95 -28.27 -18.70
CA GLY A 148 -21.07 -27.33 -18.64
C GLY A 148 -20.93 -26.16 -19.61
N SER A 149 -22.05 -25.48 -19.89
CA SER A 149 -22.07 -24.24 -20.69
C SER A 149 -22.35 -23.01 -19.82
N ILE A 150 -21.75 -21.88 -20.17
CA ILE A 150 -22.00 -20.59 -19.52
C ILE A 150 -23.15 -19.87 -20.23
N VAL A 151 -24.27 -19.65 -19.53
CA VAL A 151 -25.55 -19.16 -20.09
C VAL A 151 -25.91 -17.75 -19.63
N ILE A 152 -24.92 -16.91 -19.30
CA ILE A 152 -25.14 -15.54 -18.82
C ILE A 152 -25.44 -14.61 -20.01
N PRO A 153 -26.58 -13.85 -20.02
CA PRO A 153 -26.99 -13.04 -21.17
C PRO A 153 -26.54 -11.57 -21.13
N TRP A 154 -25.82 -11.13 -20.09
CA TRP A 154 -25.66 -9.71 -19.72
C TRP A 154 -25.16 -8.77 -20.82
N LEU A 155 -24.28 -9.24 -21.69
CA LEU A 155 -23.62 -8.42 -22.73
C LEU A 155 -23.96 -8.89 -24.15
N GLY A 156 -25.02 -9.69 -24.31
CA GLY A 156 -25.47 -10.21 -25.60
C GLY A 156 -24.37 -11.01 -26.34
N GLY A 157 -24.32 -10.87 -27.67
CA GLY A 157 -23.35 -11.52 -28.56
C GLY A 157 -22.05 -10.73 -28.78
N THR A 158 -21.71 -9.78 -27.91
CA THR A 158 -20.56 -8.89 -28.10
C THR A 158 -19.21 -9.55 -27.72
N PRO A 159 -18.06 -9.02 -28.19
CA PRO A 159 -16.74 -9.46 -27.71
C PRO A 159 -16.58 -9.34 -26.18
N ALA A 160 -17.21 -8.35 -25.56
CA ALA A 160 -17.21 -8.18 -24.10
C ALA A 160 -17.92 -9.35 -23.39
N SER A 161 -18.98 -9.91 -23.99
CA SER A 161 -19.64 -11.13 -23.51
C SER A 161 -18.71 -12.34 -23.55
N GLN A 162 -17.95 -12.51 -24.63
CA GLN A 162 -16.98 -13.61 -24.75
C GLN A 162 -15.86 -13.47 -23.72
N PHE A 163 -15.35 -12.25 -23.52
CA PHE A 163 -14.34 -11.96 -22.50
C PHE A 163 -14.86 -12.25 -21.08
N LEU A 164 -16.07 -11.80 -20.75
CA LEU A 164 -16.70 -12.11 -19.45
C LEU A 164 -16.89 -13.61 -19.25
N LYS A 165 -17.35 -14.34 -20.28
CA LYS A 165 -17.47 -15.80 -20.24
C LYS A 165 -16.13 -16.49 -20.02
N ALA A 166 -15.05 -16.01 -20.64
CA ALA A 166 -13.71 -16.54 -20.40
C ALA A 166 -13.28 -16.34 -18.93
N LEU A 167 -13.51 -15.16 -18.36
CA LEU A 167 -13.23 -14.87 -16.95
C LEU A 167 -14.04 -15.74 -15.99
N VAL A 168 -15.34 -15.90 -16.24
CA VAL A 168 -16.22 -16.81 -15.46
C VAL A 168 -15.74 -18.26 -15.58
N SER A 169 -15.33 -18.68 -16.78
CA SER A 169 -14.83 -20.02 -17.06
C SER A 169 -13.60 -20.35 -16.20
N ILE A 170 -12.65 -19.42 -16.09
CA ILE A 170 -11.42 -19.59 -15.26
C ILE A 170 -11.75 -20.00 -13.82
N PHE A 171 -12.79 -19.41 -13.21
CA PHE A 171 -13.20 -19.75 -11.83
C PHE A 171 -14.03 -21.03 -11.75
N SER A 172 -14.80 -21.36 -12.79
CA SER A 172 -15.69 -22.52 -12.77
C SER A 172 -14.96 -23.86 -12.61
N TYR A 173 -13.75 -24.00 -13.19
CA TYR A 173 -12.98 -25.25 -13.10
C TYR A 173 -12.54 -25.57 -11.67
N PRO A 174 -11.80 -24.70 -10.96
CA PRO A 174 -11.51 -24.87 -9.53
C PRO A 174 -12.73 -25.14 -8.65
N LEU A 175 -13.87 -24.51 -8.95
CA LEU A 175 -15.09 -24.63 -8.14
C LEU A 175 -15.76 -26.00 -8.28
N LEU A 176 -15.58 -26.65 -9.43
CA LEU A 176 -16.19 -27.92 -9.81
C LEU A 176 -15.17 -29.08 -9.86
N ASP A 177 -13.91 -28.82 -9.54
CA ASP A 177 -12.86 -29.84 -9.54
C ASP A 177 -13.21 -30.95 -8.54
N LYS A 178 -12.86 -32.19 -8.92
CA LYS A 178 -12.99 -33.36 -8.06
C LYS A 178 -11.95 -33.34 -6.93
N ASP A 179 -10.79 -32.75 -7.17
CA ASP A 179 -9.79 -32.52 -6.13
C ASP A 179 -10.22 -31.33 -5.26
N PRO A 180 -10.60 -31.57 -3.98
CA PRO A 180 -11.05 -30.50 -3.09
C PRO A 180 -9.96 -29.46 -2.82
N SER A 181 -8.68 -29.82 -3.01
CA SER A 181 -7.53 -28.93 -2.73
C SER A 181 -7.60 -27.63 -3.53
N VAL A 182 -8.02 -27.67 -4.79
CA VAL A 182 -8.05 -26.49 -5.67
C VAL A 182 -9.12 -25.50 -5.22
N LYS A 183 -10.31 -26.01 -4.89
CA LYS A 183 -11.41 -25.20 -4.33
C LYS A 183 -11.02 -24.61 -2.98
N TRP A 184 -10.41 -25.41 -2.09
CA TRP A 184 -9.98 -24.95 -0.78
C TRP A 184 -8.89 -23.89 -0.85
N HIS A 185 -7.98 -24.00 -1.81
CA HIS A 185 -7.01 -22.95 -2.09
C HIS A 185 -7.71 -21.61 -2.38
N LEU A 186 -8.75 -21.59 -3.22
CA LEU A 186 -9.51 -20.36 -3.52
C LEU A 186 -10.28 -19.83 -2.33
N ILE A 187 -10.91 -20.71 -1.53
CA ILE A 187 -11.64 -20.30 -0.33
C ILE A 187 -10.69 -19.61 0.67
N ASN A 188 -9.45 -20.09 0.79
CA ASN A 188 -8.45 -19.39 1.57
C ASN A 188 -7.97 -18.10 0.89
N PHE A 189 -7.61 -18.15 -0.39
CA PHE A 189 -6.91 -17.09 -1.10
C PHE A 189 -7.77 -15.85 -1.39
N LEU A 190 -8.99 -16.01 -1.90
CA LEU A 190 -9.80 -14.86 -2.36
C LEU A 190 -10.15 -13.89 -1.22
N PRO A 191 -10.54 -14.34 -0.01
CA PRO A 191 -10.78 -13.42 1.09
C PRO A 191 -9.52 -12.66 1.51
N GLN A 192 -8.31 -13.21 1.32
CA GLN A 192 -7.07 -12.48 1.61
C GLN A 192 -6.88 -11.22 0.75
N LEU A 193 -7.62 -11.10 -0.36
CA LEU A 193 -7.63 -9.91 -1.22
C LEU A 193 -8.38 -8.72 -0.63
N ILE A 194 -9.13 -8.89 0.47
CA ILE A 194 -9.78 -7.78 1.17
C ILE A 194 -8.74 -6.72 1.56
N SER A 195 -7.57 -7.12 2.07
CA SER A 195 -6.53 -6.19 2.49
C SER A 195 -5.91 -5.36 1.36
N PRO A 196 -5.40 -5.94 0.26
CA PRO A 196 -4.90 -5.12 -0.85
C PRO A 196 -6.00 -4.23 -1.43
N ILE A 197 -7.24 -4.70 -1.58
CA ILE A 197 -8.33 -3.85 -2.07
C ILE A 197 -8.53 -2.67 -1.12
N LEU A 198 -8.70 -2.93 0.18
CA LEU A 198 -8.89 -1.90 1.20
C LEU A 198 -7.73 -0.90 1.22
N ILE A 199 -6.49 -1.40 1.22
CA ILE A 199 -5.28 -0.58 1.35
C ILE A 199 -5.03 0.23 0.09
N TYR A 200 -5.22 -0.33 -1.10
CA TYR A 200 -5.11 0.42 -2.35
C TYR A 200 -6.15 1.53 -2.41
N THR A 201 -7.39 1.27 -1.97
CA THR A 201 -8.41 2.32 -1.85
C THR A 201 -7.99 3.41 -0.86
N ILE A 202 -7.52 3.04 0.34
CA ILE A 202 -7.08 4.00 1.37
C ILE A 202 -5.93 4.87 0.86
N GLU A 203 -4.88 4.26 0.33
CA GLU A 203 -3.72 4.96 -0.21
C GLU A 203 -4.09 5.80 -1.43
N GLY A 204 -5.11 5.39 -2.19
CA GLY A 204 -5.69 6.17 -3.29
C GLY A 204 -6.33 7.49 -2.87
N TYR A 205 -6.86 7.55 -1.64
CA TYR A 205 -7.45 8.75 -1.06
C TYR A 205 -6.53 9.49 -0.09
N ARG A 206 -5.32 8.98 0.14
CA ARG A 206 -4.35 9.57 1.05
C ARG A 206 -3.79 10.86 0.46
N LEU A 207 -3.81 11.95 1.24
CA LEU A 207 -3.42 13.29 0.76
C LEU A 207 -2.00 13.31 0.17
N GLY A 208 -1.06 12.61 0.81
CA GLY A 208 0.33 12.59 0.36
C GLY A 208 0.58 11.87 -0.96
N ASN A 209 -0.38 11.08 -1.45
CA ASN A 209 -0.27 10.36 -2.72
C ASN A 209 -0.93 11.11 -3.89
N GLN A 210 -1.52 12.29 -3.65
CA GLN A 210 -2.17 13.10 -4.69
C GLN A 210 -1.22 13.41 -5.85
N GLY A 211 -1.73 13.32 -7.08
CA GLY A 211 -0.94 13.52 -8.30
C GLY A 211 -0.04 12.34 -8.69
N SER A 212 0.00 11.26 -7.91
CA SER A 212 0.75 10.05 -8.25
C SER A 212 -0.15 8.94 -8.81
N LEU A 213 0.47 7.88 -9.38
CA LEU A 213 -0.26 6.69 -9.80
C LEU A 213 -0.94 5.95 -8.62
N LEU A 214 -0.45 6.13 -7.38
CA LEU A 214 -1.05 5.54 -6.19
C LEU A 214 -2.42 6.13 -5.87
N ALA A 215 -2.71 7.36 -6.33
CA ALA A 215 -4.02 8.01 -6.21
C ALA A 215 -5.12 7.39 -7.09
N LEU A 216 -4.79 6.38 -7.91
CA LEU A 216 -5.72 5.73 -8.82
C LEU A 216 -6.04 4.30 -8.33
N PRO A 217 -6.84 4.13 -7.26
CA PRO A 217 -7.10 2.80 -6.69
C PRO A 217 -7.77 1.85 -7.70
N SER A 218 -8.60 2.40 -8.60
CA SER A 218 -9.27 1.62 -9.64
C SER A 218 -8.31 1.01 -10.66
N LEU A 219 -7.15 1.62 -10.90
CA LEU A 219 -6.12 1.05 -11.75
C LEU A 219 -5.66 -0.30 -11.19
N PHE A 220 -5.42 -0.36 -9.88
CA PHE A 220 -4.94 -1.56 -9.22
C PHE A 220 -6.04 -2.59 -9.05
N THR A 221 -7.23 -2.20 -8.58
CA THR A 221 -8.32 -3.18 -8.37
C THR A 221 -8.86 -3.75 -9.68
N ALA A 222 -8.97 -2.95 -10.75
CA ALA A 222 -9.31 -3.47 -12.08
C ALA A 222 -8.17 -4.31 -12.66
N GLY A 223 -6.92 -3.87 -12.45
CA GLY A 223 -5.73 -4.64 -12.81
C GLY A 223 -5.72 -6.02 -12.15
N MET A 224 -6.13 -6.15 -10.89
CA MET A 224 -6.16 -7.43 -10.17
C MET A 224 -7.08 -8.43 -10.86
N GLN A 225 -8.18 -7.96 -11.43
CA GLN A 225 -9.12 -8.82 -12.15
C GLN A 225 -8.55 -9.34 -13.47
N VAL A 226 -7.85 -8.48 -14.21
CA VAL A 226 -7.38 -8.79 -15.57
C VAL A 226 -6.02 -9.48 -15.56
N GLN A 227 -5.13 -9.08 -14.66
CA GLN A 227 -3.72 -9.49 -14.60
C GLN A 227 -3.39 -10.29 -13.34
N GLY A 228 -4.37 -10.59 -12.48
CA GLY A 228 -4.13 -11.27 -11.22
C GLY A 228 -3.42 -10.39 -10.19
N ILE A 229 -3.61 -10.68 -8.91
CA ILE A 229 -2.94 -9.94 -7.85
C ILE A 229 -1.44 -10.26 -7.77
N GLY A 230 -1.03 -11.42 -8.29
CA GLY A 230 0.37 -11.83 -8.35
C GLY A 230 1.23 -10.91 -9.21
N ARG A 231 0.63 -10.20 -10.18
CA ARG A 231 1.29 -9.14 -10.96
C ARG A 231 1.06 -7.76 -10.38
N ILE A 232 -0.17 -7.46 -9.97
CA ILE A 232 -0.49 -6.12 -9.47
C ILE A 232 0.15 -5.84 -8.11
N GLY A 233 0.29 -6.84 -7.24
CA GLY A 233 0.95 -6.71 -5.95
C GLY A 233 2.38 -6.20 -6.06
N PRO A 234 3.29 -6.88 -6.79
CA PRO A 234 4.66 -6.41 -6.98
C PRO A 234 4.74 -5.06 -7.70
N LEU A 235 3.88 -4.82 -8.70
CA LEU A 235 3.81 -3.52 -9.39
C LEU A 235 3.44 -2.40 -8.41
N TYR A 236 2.39 -2.60 -7.61
CA TYR A 236 1.99 -1.64 -6.60
C TYR A 236 3.10 -1.42 -5.57
N ALA A 237 3.78 -2.48 -5.13
CA ALA A 237 4.89 -2.38 -4.20
C ALA A 237 6.05 -1.51 -4.76
N ILE A 238 6.40 -1.66 -6.04
CA ILE A 238 7.38 -0.80 -6.72
C ILE A 238 6.92 0.65 -6.72
N LEU A 239 5.68 0.90 -7.16
CA LEU A 239 5.13 2.25 -7.21
C LEU A 239 5.04 2.88 -5.81
N SER A 240 4.70 2.10 -4.79
CA SER A 240 4.67 2.54 -3.40
C SER A 240 6.05 2.91 -2.88
N ALA A 241 7.11 2.19 -3.27
CA ALA A 241 8.47 2.52 -2.85
C ALA A 241 9.04 3.77 -3.55
N VAL A 242 8.56 4.08 -4.75
CA VAL A 242 9.03 5.22 -5.55
C VAL A 242 8.20 6.48 -5.30
N PHE A 243 6.88 6.36 -5.24
CA PHE A 243 5.93 7.47 -5.18
C PHE A 243 5.20 7.59 -3.84
N GLY A 244 5.36 6.62 -2.94
CA GLY A 244 4.66 6.63 -1.66
C GLY A 244 5.04 7.84 -0.81
N THR A 245 4.05 8.39 -0.12
CA THR A 245 4.28 9.51 0.78
C THR A 245 5.09 9.11 2.01
N GLU A 246 6.15 9.85 2.27
CA GLU A 246 6.98 9.70 3.47
C GLU A 246 6.56 10.66 4.58
N SER A 247 5.58 11.54 4.32
CA SER A 247 5.26 12.63 5.24
C SER A 247 4.13 12.29 6.22
N ILE A 248 4.31 12.72 7.47
CA ILE A 248 3.30 12.56 8.53
C ILE A 248 1.98 13.25 8.17
N PRO A 249 1.93 14.49 7.65
CA PRO A 249 0.66 15.13 7.36
C PRO A 249 0.02 14.65 6.05
N GLY A 250 0.83 14.08 5.14
CA GLY A 250 0.37 13.31 3.98
C GLY A 250 -0.46 12.09 4.35
N ARG A 251 -0.39 11.59 5.59
CA ARG A 251 -1.17 10.44 6.11
C ARG A 251 -2.68 10.60 5.95
N THR A 252 -3.21 11.82 6.02
CA THR A 252 -4.65 11.98 6.23
C THR A 252 -5.50 11.43 5.09
N VAL A 253 -6.60 10.77 5.45
CA VAL A 253 -7.66 10.33 4.52
C VAL A 253 -8.96 11.05 4.84
N PRO A 254 -9.77 11.48 3.86
CA PRO A 254 -11.07 12.08 4.13
C PRO A 254 -11.94 11.17 5.01
N LYS A 255 -12.49 11.72 6.10
CA LYS A 255 -13.28 10.96 7.08
C LYS A 255 -14.46 10.21 6.43
N GLU A 256 -15.15 10.84 5.48
CA GLU A 256 -16.26 10.23 4.75
C GLU A 256 -15.84 9.00 3.96
N VAL A 257 -14.63 9.03 3.38
CA VAL A 257 -14.04 7.88 2.70
C VAL A 257 -13.78 6.77 3.72
N ALA A 258 -13.11 7.08 4.83
CA ALA A 258 -12.83 6.10 5.89
C ALA A 258 -14.11 5.42 6.41
N MET A 259 -15.19 6.19 6.63
CA MET A 259 -16.49 5.67 7.06
C MET A 259 -17.17 4.77 6.00
N SER A 260 -16.82 4.93 4.73
CA SER A 260 -17.41 4.19 3.61
C SER A 260 -16.73 2.86 3.34
N LEU A 261 -15.51 2.63 3.87
CA LEU A 261 -14.69 1.47 3.52
C LEU A 261 -15.33 0.14 3.92
N VAL A 262 -15.78 -0.01 5.17
CA VAL A 262 -16.39 -1.26 5.65
C VAL A 262 -17.63 -1.64 4.83
N PRO A 263 -18.66 -0.77 4.66
CA PRO A 263 -19.81 -1.14 3.84
C PRO A 263 -19.43 -1.37 2.37
N ALA A 264 -18.50 -0.62 1.80
CA ALA A 264 -18.05 -0.79 0.42
C ALA A 264 -17.33 -2.13 0.21
N VAL A 265 -16.41 -2.53 1.10
CA VAL A 265 -15.74 -3.83 1.05
C VAL A 265 -16.73 -4.97 1.26
N THR A 266 -17.68 -4.81 2.20
CA THR A 266 -18.68 -5.83 2.50
C THR A 266 -19.57 -6.11 1.29
N LEU A 267 -20.17 -5.07 0.72
CA LEU A 267 -21.11 -5.20 -0.40
C LEU A 267 -20.40 -5.41 -1.74
N GLY A 268 -19.26 -4.75 -1.93
CA GLY A 268 -18.52 -4.74 -3.18
C GLY A 268 -17.65 -5.98 -3.38
N PHE A 269 -17.18 -6.63 -2.30
CA PHE A 269 -16.24 -7.75 -2.43
C PHE A 269 -16.58 -8.96 -1.55
N ALA A 270 -16.81 -8.78 -0.25
CA ALA A 270 -17.02 -9.90 0.66
C ALA A 270 -18.29 -10.71 0.30
N LEU A 271 -19.42 -10.03 0.13
CA LEU A 271 -20.69 -10.67 -0.24
C LEU A 271 -20.61 -11.36 -1.62
N PRO A 272 -20.15 -10.71 -2.71
CA PRO A 272 -19.95 -11.40 -3.98
C PRO A 272 -19.04 -12.62 -3.88
N THR A 273 -17.99 -12.56 -3.05
CA THR A 273 -17.04 -13.67 -2.86
C THR A 273 -17.71 -14.84 -2.14
N ILE A 274 -18.49 -14.57 -1.09
CA ILE A 274 -19.25 -15.61 -0.39
C ILE A 274 -20.22 -16.27 -1.37
N MET A 275 -21.00 -15.47 -2.11
CA MET A 275 -22.01 -16.00 -3.03
C MET A 275 -21.42 -16.76 -4.22
N SER A 276 -20.22 -16.39 -4.68
CA SER A 276 -19.54 -17.09 -5.78
C SER A 276 -18.90 -18.41 -5.33
N LEU A 277 -18.49 -18.52 -4.07
CA LEU A 277 -17.92 -19.74 -3.49
C LEU A 277 -18.97 -20.69 -2.90
N TRP A 278 -20.17 -20.18 -2.59
CA TRP A 278 -21.23 -20.96 -1.96
C TRP A 278 -21.84 -21.99 -2.93
N PRO A 279 -21.80 -23.29 -2.61
CA PRO A 279 -22.41 -24.31 -3.46
C PRO A 279 -23.92 -24.10 -3.59
N THR A 280 -24.45 -24.18 -4.80
CA THR A 280 -25.89 -24.15 -5.05
C THR A 280 -26.27 -25.10 -6.17
N ALA A 281 -27.44 -25.76 -6.02
CA ALA A 281 -28.02 -26.59 -7.07
C ALA A 281 -28.48 -25.77 -8.29
N ASN A 282 -28.75 -24.46 -8.09
CA ASN A 282 -29.14 -23.57 -9.18
C ASN A 282 -27.89 -23.04 -9.91
N VAL A 283 -27.42 -23.80 -10.90
CA VAL A 283 -26.24 -23.47 -11.71
C VAL A 283 -26.35 -22.09 -12.36
N ARG A 284 -27.55 -21.70 -12.84
CA ARG A 284 -27.75 -20.38 -13.46
C ARG A 284 -27.51 -19.26 -12.45
N ALA A 285 -28.07 -19.36 -11.25
CA ALA A 285 -27.83 -18.40 -10.18
C ALA A 285 -26.34 -18.36 -9.81
N TRP A 286 -25.67 -19.51 -9.75
CA TRP A 286 -24.24 -19.58 -9.46
C TRP A 286 -23.40 -18.84 -10.50
N GLN A 287 -23.66 -19.08 -11.78
CA GLN A 287 -22.97 -18.40 -12.88
C GLN A 287 -23.14 -16.88 -12.81
N HIS A 288 -24.34 -16.39 -12.46
CA HIS A 288 -24.56 -14.96 -12.25
C HIS A 288 -23.74 -14.38 -11.10
N TRP A 289 -23.60 -15.11 -9.98
CA TRP A 289 -22.74 -14.66 -8.87
C TRP A 289 -21.26 -14.67 -9.24
N VAL A 290 -20.78 -15.69 -9.95
CA VAL A 290 -19.39 -15.72 -10.45
C VAL A 290 -19.13 -14.60 -11.45
N ALA A 291 -20.12 -14.27 -12.30
CA ALA A 291 -20.04 -13.15 -13.24
C ALA A 291 -20.03 -11.80 -12.53
N LEU A 292 -20.88 -11.62 -11.51
CA LEU A 292 -20.89 -10.41 -10.69
C LEU A 292 -19.55 -10.24 -9.97
N TRP A 293 -19.00 -11.33 -9.46
CA TRP A 293 -17.71 -11.34 -8.79
C TRP A 293 -16.57 -10.84 -9.69
N GLN A 294 -16.66 -11.01 -11.02
CA GLN A 294 -15.65 -10.45 -11.95
C GLN A 294 -15.56 -8.92 -11.90
N PHE A 295 -16.54 -8.23 -11.33
CA PHE A 295 -16.52 -6.78 -11.15
C PHE A 295 -16.26 -6.36 -9.69
N ALA A 296 -16.13 -7.32 -8.78
CA ALA A 296 -16.14 -7.08 -7.34
C ALA A 296 -14.97 -6.19 -6.86
N PRO A 297 -13.69 -6.41 -7.25
CA PRO A 297 -12.61 -5.55 -6.78
C PRO A 297 -12.79 -4.06 -7.14
N PRO A 298 -13.04 -3.64 -8.40
CA PRO A 298 -13.29 -2.23 -8.71
C PRO A 298 -14.63 -1.70 -8.17
N LEU A 299 -15.62 -2.57 -7.93
CA LEU A 299 -16.89 -2.16 -7.32
C LEU A 299 -16.69 -1.57 -5.92
N VAL A 300 -15.70 -2.03 -5.15
CA VAL A 300 -15.36 -1.44 -3.85
C VAL A 300 -15.00 0.04 -3.97
N ASN A 301 -14.23 0.42 -4.99
CA ASN A 301 -13.87 1.83 -5.21
C ASN A 301 -15.08 2.66 -5.61
N VAL A 302 -15.95 2.13 -6.48
CA VAL A 302 -17.18 2.80 -6.89
C VAL A 302 -18.10 3.02 -5.68
N LEU A 303 -18.35 1.98 -4.89
CA LEU A 303 -19.18 2.09 -3.68
C LEU A 303 -18.56 3.05 -2.65
N THR A 304 -17.24 3.02 -2.47
CA THR A 304 -16.54 3.96 -1.59
C THR A 304 -16.76 5.41 -2.04
N ALA A 305 -16.64 5.69 -3.35
CA ALA A 305 -16.87 7.01 -3.91
C ALA A 305 -18.34 7.45 -3.76
N LEU A 306 -19.30 6.54 -4.00
CA LEU A 306 -20.74 6.82 -3.87
C LEU A 306 -21.13 7.11 -2.42
N PHE A 307 -20.76 6.24 -1.48
CA PHE A 307 -21.06 6.40 -0.06
C PHE A 307 -20.39 7.65 0.52
N SER A 308 -19.11 7.88 0.21
CA SER A 308 -18.41 9.07 0.71
C SER A 308 -19.00 10.37 0.16
N THR A 309 -19.42 10.38 -1.11
CA THR A 309 -20.12 11.52 -1.71
C THR A 309 -21.48 11.75 -1.05
N GLY A 310 -22.25 10.69 -0.79
CA GLY A 310 -23.52 10.76 -0.07
C GLY A 310 -23.35 11.32 1.35
N LEU A 311 -22.39 10.79 2.11
CA LEU A 311 -22.06 11.26 3.46
C LEU A 311 -21.62 12.73 3.46
N ARG A 312 -20.78 13.13 2.51
CA ARG A 312 -20.33 14.53 2.37
C ARG A 312 -21.50 15.48 2.12
N ARG A 313 -22.41 15.11 1.21
CA ARG A 313 -23.62 15.91 0.91
C ARG A 313 -24.54 16.02 2.13
N LEU A 314 -24.72 14.92 2.87
CA LEU A 314 -25.53 14.93 4.10
C LEU A 314 -24.92 15.84 5.18
N ARG A 315 -23.59 15.80 5.34
CA ARG A 315 -22.86 16.66 6.29
C ARG A 315 -22.97 18.13 5.92
N GLN A 316 -22.74 18.47 4.65
CA GLN A 316 -22.82 19.85 4.14
C GLN A 316 -24.20 20.47 4.34
N ARG A 317 -25.27 19.67 4.22
CA ARG A 317 -26.64 20.13 4.50
C ARG A 317 -26.91 20.42 5.98
N ARG A 318 -26.25 19.70 6.89
CA ARG A 318 -26.46 19.84 8.34
C ARG A 318 -25.64 20.98 8.94
N SER A 319 -24.39 21.13 8.48
CA SER A 319 -23.50 22.19 8.96
C SER A 319 -22.45 22.49 7.88
N PRO A 320 -22.55 23.62 7.14
CA PRO A 320 -21.49 24.05 6.26
C PRO A 320 -20.26 24.37 7.11
N PRO A 321 -19.11 23.70 6.92
CA PRO A 321 -17.94 23.99 7.72
C PRO A 321 -17.30 25.30 7.26
N ASP A 322 -16.78 26.06 8.20
CA ASP A 322 -15.96 27.25 7.95
C ASP A 322 -14.72 26.87 7.11
N GLU A 323 -14.33 27.71 6.15
CA GLU A 323 -13.26 27.37 5.19
C GLU A 323 -11.89 27.20 5.87
N HIS A 324 -11.59 28.07 6.83
CA HIS A 324 -10.36 27.96 7.62
C HIS A 324 -10.33 26.71 8.50
N GLU A 325 -11.48 26.26 9.02
CA GLU A 325 -11.51 25.05 9.83
C GLU A 325 -11.26 23.79 8.97
N LYS A 326 -11.75 23.76 7.72
CA LYS A 326 -11.53 22.62 6.79
C LYS A 326 -10.05 22.37 6.51
N GLU A 327 -9.24 23.41 6.37
CA GLU A 327 -7.85 23.26 5.96
C GLU A 327 -6.97 22.63 7.06
N PHE A 328 -7.30 22.88 8.34
CA PHE A 328 -6.56 22.32 9.48
C PHE A 328 -7.25 21.10 10.13
N GLU A 329 -8.51 20.81 9.79
CA GLU A 329 -9.22 19.60 10.23
C GLU A 329 -8.44 18.30 9.95
N ARG A 330 -7.66 18.26 8.85
CA ARG A 330 -6.82 17.11 8.50
C ARG A 330 -5.79 16.75 9.57
N TYR A 331 -5.33 17.72 10.37
CA TYR A 331 -4.37 17.48 11.45
C TYR A 331 -5.03 16.98 12.74
N LYS A 332 -6.36 17.01 12.85
CA LYS A 332 -7.11 16.58 14.06
C LYS A 332 -7.22 15.05 14.22
N LYS A 333 -6.61 14.25 13.31
CA LYS A 333 -6.55 12.77 13.36
C LYS A 333 -7.92 12.06 13.45
N ARG A 334 -9.01 12.73 13.05
CA ARG A 334 -10.39 12.20 13.17
C ARG A 334 -10.66 10.98 12.29
N ASP A 335 -9.80 10.77 11.29
CA ASP A 335 -9.81 9.62 10.40
C ASP A 335 -9.23 8.36 11.05
N VAL A 336 -8.23 8.50 11.95
CA VAL A 336 -7.48 7.37 12.53
C VAL A 336 -8.40 6.34 13.20
N PRO A 337 -9.30 6.69 14.14
CA PRO A 337 -10.15 5.67 14.79
C PRO A 337 -11.07 4.94 13.82
N VAL A 338 -11.50 5.60 12.75
CA VAL A 338 -12.37 5.01 11.73
C VAL A 338 -11.56 4.05 10.83
N LEU A 339 -10.36 4.44 10.42
CA LEU A 339 -9.43 3.57 9.68
C LEU A 339 -9.04 2.34 10.51
N GLN A 340 -8.76 2.50 11.81
CA GLN A 340 -8.48 1.37 12.72
C GLN A 340 -9.63 0.34 12.73
N ARG A 341 -10.89 0.80 12.71
CA ARG A 341 -12.05 -0.11 12.62
C ARG A 341 -12.10 -0.84 11.27
N ALA A 342 -11.77 -0.16 10.18
CA ALA A 342 -11.72 -0.79 8.86
C ALA A 342 -10.61 -1.85 8.77
N TYR A 343 -9.42 -1.57 9.31
CA TYR A 343 -8.34 -2.56 9.42
C TYR A 343 -8.69 -3.72 10.33
N MET A 344 -9.33 -3.46 11.48
CA MET A 344 -9.80 -4.51 12.39
C MET A 344 -10.84 -5.42 11.74
N TYR A 345 -11.78 -4.84 10.98
CA TYR A 345 -12.74 -5.60 10.18
C TYR A 345 -12.04 -6.52 9.18
N ALA A 346 -11.10 -5.98 8.38
CA ALA A 346 -10.33 -6.76 7.42
C ALA A 346 -9.52 -7.87 8.10
N PHE A 347 -8.83 -7.55 9.19
CA PHE A 347 -8.09 -8.50 10.01
C PHE A 347 -8.99 -9.65 10.49
N ALA A 348 -10.13 -9.34 11.10
CA ALA A 348 -11.04 -10.32 11.67
C ALA A 348 -11.61 -11.27 10.61
N VAL A 349 -12.10 -10.74 9.49
CA VAL A 349 -12.67 -11.56 8.40
C VAL A 349 -11.60 -12.47 7.80
N GLN A 350 -10.43 -11.92 7.48
CA GLN A 350 -9.38 -12.65 6.77
C GLN A 350 -8.67 -13.68 7.64
N SER A 351 -8.47 -13.38 8.93
CA SER A 351 -7.88 -14.33 9.87
C SER A 351 -8.82 -15.47 10.18
N THR A 352 -10.12 -15.20 10.33
CA THR A 352 -11.13 -16.24 10.53
C THR A 352 -11.13 -17.23 9.38
N VAL A 353 -11.14 -16.74 8.12
CA VAL A 353 -11.09 -17.62 6.94
C VAL A 353 -9.77 -18.40 6.89
N HIS A 354 -8.63 -17.74 7.12
CA HIS A 354 -7.33 -18.41 7.09
C HIS A 354 -7.24 -19.52 8.12
N ILE A 355 -7.56 -19.23 9.38
CA ILE A 355 -7.50 -20.21 10.48
C ILE A 355 -8.48 -21.36 10.20
N ALA A 356 -9.72 -21.06 9.78
CA ALA A 356 -10.72 -22.09 9.51
C ALA A 356 -10.30 -23.01 8.36
N THR A 357 -9.78 -22.45 7.26
CA THR A 357 -9.32 -23.24 6.11
C THR A 357 -8.05 -24.04 6.41
N MET A 358 -7.10 -23.47 7.17
CA MET A 358 -5.90 -24.20 7.61
C MET A 358 -6.27 -25.35 8.55
N ALA A 359 -7.15 -25.12 9.52
CA ALA A 359 -7.62 -26.15 10.45
C ALA A 359 -8.37 -27.28 9.70
N TYR A 360 -9.24 -26.92 8.76
CA TYR A 360 -9.92 -27.90 7.92
C TYR A 360 -8.92 -28.71 7.10
N ALA A 361 -8.02 -28.05 6.38
CA ALA A 361 -7.00 -28.70 5.55
C ALA A 361 -6.09 -29.63 6.35
N TRP A 362 -5.74 -29.25 7.59
CA TRP A 362 -4.96 -30.09 8.50
C TRP A 362 -5.68 -31.39 8.89
N SER A 363 -7.00 -31.32 9.07
CA SER A 363 -7.83 -32.47 9.49
C SER A 363 -8.30 -33.36 8.33
N HIS A 364 -8.20 -32.90 7.09
CA HIS A 364 -8.79 -33.58 5.93
C HIS A 364 -7.78 -34.55 5.29
N PRO A 365 -8.12 -35.84 5.11
CA PRO A 365 -7.16 -36.86 4.66
C PRO A 365 -6.60 -36.59 3.25
N ASP A 366 -7.41 -36.02 2.37
CA ASP A 366 -7.03 -35.80 0.97
C ASP A 366 -6.35 -34.44 0.67
N ILE A 367 -6.19 -33.57 1.68
CA ILE A 367 -5.66 -32.22 1.48
C ILE A 367 -4.27 -32.10 2.11
N SER A 368 -3.26 -31.94 1.27
CA SER A 368 -1.92 -31.55 1.73
C SER A 368 -1.77 -30.03 1.64
N ILE A 369 -1.53 -29.35 2.76
CA ILE A 369 -1.30 -27.89 2.80
C ILE A 369 -0.14 -27.51 1.87
N ALA A 370 1.01 -28.18 2.00
CA ALA A 370 2.19 -27.88 1.20
C ALA A 370 1.91 -28.02 -0.31
N LYS A 371 1.25 -29.09 -0.73
CA LYS A 371 0.89 -29.29 -2.15
C LYS A 371 -0.17 -28.29 -2.63
N THR A 372 -1.15 -27.98 -1.79
CA THR A 372 -2.27 -27.10 -2.12
C THR A 372 -1.79 -25.69 -2.42
N PHE A 373 -0.92 -25.14 -1.56
CA PHE A 373 -0.46 -23.75 -1.63
C PHE A 373 0.88 -23.58 -2.36
N PHE A 374 1.78 -24.56 -2.29
CA PHE A 374 3.17 -24.45 -2.79
C PHE A 374 3.57 -25.53 -3.80
N GLY A 375 2.64 -26.40 -4.22
CA GLY A 375 2.87 -27.40 -5.27
C GLY A 375 2.98 -26.76 -6.66
N LEU A 376 4.11 -26.11 -6.92
CA LEU A 376 4.38 -25.34 -8.14
C LEU A 376 5.43 -26.03 -9.03
N PRO A 377 5.17 -26.18 -10.35
CA PRO A 377 6.21 -26.60 -11.29
C PRO A 377 7.24 -25.48 -11.48
N ASN A 378 8.47 -25.79 -11.91
CA ASN A 378 9.49 -24.77 -12.19
C ASN A 378 9.02 -23.81 -13.32
N PRO A 379 8.99 -22.48 -13.10
CA PRO A 379 8.45 -21.53 -14.07
C PRO A 379 9.27 -21.43 -15.36
N PHE A 380 10.55 -21.82 -15.33
CA PHE A 380 11.48 -21.74 -16.45
C PHE A 380 11.49 -22.98 -17.34
N LYS A 381 10.79 -24.07 -16.97
CA LYS A 381 10.62 -25.22 -17.86
C LYS A 381 9.72 -24.85 -19.04
N ALA A 382 10.10 -25.24 -20.26
CA ALA A 382 9.34 -24.93 -21.48
C ALA A 382 7.91 -25.49 -21.40
N GLU A 383 7.76 -26.74 -20.98
CA GLU A 383 6.47 -27.41 -20.83
C GLU A 383 6.31 -27.97 -19.41
N TRP A 384 5.08 -27.84 -18.88
CA TRP A 384 4.73 -28.39 -17.57
C TRP A 384 3.97 -29.72 -17.66
N ASN A 385 3.58 -30.14 -18.87
CA ASN A 385 2.87 -31.39 -19.14
C ASN A 385 1.66 -31.64 -18.22
N LEU A 386 0.87 -30.59 -17.98
CA LEU A 386 -0.32 -30.66 -17.13
C LEU A 386 -1.49 -31.30 -17.91
N PRO A 387 -1.96 -32.50 -17.51
CA PRO A 387 -2.89 -33.33 -18.28
C PRO A 387 -4.28 -32.72 -18.46
N SER A 388 -4.75 -31.87 -17.54
CA SER A 388 -6.09 -31.27 -17.61
C SER A 388 -6.07 -29.75 -17.55
N LEU A 389 -7.13 -29.14 -18.08
CA LEU A 389 -7.35 -27.70 -17.99
C LEU A 389 -7.51 -27.26 -16.53
N SER A 390 -8.17 -28.08 -15.70
CA SER A 390 -8.31 -27.76 -14.28
C SER A 390 -6.97 -27.68 -13.55
N GLN A 391 -6.03 -28.59 -13.85
CA GLN A 391 -4.68 -28.53 -13.27
C GLN A 391 -3.87 -27.32 -13.76
N GLN A 392 -4.05 -26.90 -15.01
CA GLN A 392 -3.45 -25.67 -15.55
C GLN A 392 -3.97 -24.44 -14.80
N LEU A 393 -5.28 -24.34 -14.58
CA LEU A 393 -5.90 -23.24 -13.85
C LEU A 393 -5.55 -23.27 -12.35
N ALA A 394 -5.49 -24.45 -11.72
CA ALA A 394 -5.02 -24.60 -10.35
C ALA A 394 -3.58 -24.09 -10.20
N THR A 395 -2.71 -24.43 -11.14
CA THR A 395 -1.30 -23.97 -11.16
C THR A 395 -1.23 -22.46 -11.35
N PHE A 396 -2.06 -21.89 -12.24
CA PHE A 396 -2.19 -20.45 -12.40
C PHE A 396 -2.54 -19.75 -11.08
N PHE A 397 -3.58 -20.21 -10.38
CA PHE A 397 -3.98 -19.61 -9.10
C PHE A 397 -2.90 -19.74 -8.02
N ARG A 398 -2.19 -20.87 -7.94
CA ARG A 398 -1.07 -21.03 -6.99
C ARG A 398 0.05 -20.04 -7.27
N TYR A 399 0.38 -19.81 -8.54
CA TYR A 399 1.36 -18.80 -8.91
C TYR A 399 0.88 -17.38 -8.58
N ASP A 400 -0.39 -17.06 -8.86
CA ASP A 400 -0.98 -15.78 -8.52
C ASP A 400 -0.91 -15.53 -6.99
N ALA A 401 -1.24 -16.55 -6.19
CA ALA A 401 -1.17 -16.48 -4.74
C ALA A 401 0.26 -16.35 -4.19
N VAL A 402 1.22 -17.15 -4.66
CA VAL A 402 2.60 -17.13 -4.15
C VAL A 402 3.33 -15.85 -4.55
N THR A 403 3.11 -15.34 -5.75
CA THR A 403 3.72 -14.07 -6.18
C THR A 403 3.05 -12.87 -5.50
N ALA A 404 1.74 -12.93 -5.21
CA ALA A 404 1.08 -11.96 -4.34
C ALA A 404 1.64 -12.01 -2.91
N LEU A 405 1.83 -13.20 -2.34
CA LEU A 405 2.43 -13.38 -1.01
C LEU A 405 3.83 -12.76 -0.94
N ALA A 406 4.66 -12.96 -1.96
CA ALA A 406 5.98 -12.33 -2.04
C ALA A 406 5.89 -10.80 -2.03
N ALA A 407 4.92 -10.22 -2.76
CA ALA A 407 4.67 -8.79 -2.73
C ALA A 407 4.19 -8.30 -1.37
N TYR A 408 3.31 -9.06 -0.69
CA TYR A 408 2.76 -8.66 0.61
C TYR A 408 3.85 -8.69 1.67
N VAL A 409 4.60 -9.80 1.77
CA VAL A 409 5.71 -9.93 2.72
C VAL A 409 6.78 -8.87 2.44
N GLY A 410 7.21 -8.76 1.17
CA GLY A 410 8.21 -7.78 0.78
C GLY A 410 7.78 -6.34 1.08
N GLY A 411 6.57 -5.96 0.66
CA GLY A 411 6.01 -4.62 0.90
C GLY A 411 5.81 -4.31 2.39
N ASN A 412 5.34 -5.29 3.16
CA ASN A 412 5.18 -5.16 4.62
C ASN A 412 6.52 -4.93 5.32
N LEU A 413 7.54 -5.74 5.00
CA LEU A 413 8.89 -5.59 5.56
C LEU A 413 9.53 -4.26 5.13
N TYR A 414 9.34 -3.87 3.87
CA TYR A 414 9.80 -2.58 3.37
C TYR A 414 9.13 -1.41 4.09
N SER A 415 7.82 -1.50 4.38
CA SER A 415 7.10 -0.48 5.14
C SER A 415 7.58 -0.37 6.59
N VAL A 416 7.86 -1.50 7.26
CA VAL A 416 8.48 -1.51 8.59
C VAL A 416 9.87 -0.86 8.55
N TRP A 417 10.67 -1.22 7.55
CA TRP A 417 11.99 -0.62 7.34
C TRP A 417 11.89 0.88 7.06
N GLU A 418 10.89 1.32 6.31
CA GLU A 418 10.63 2.73 6.03
C GLU A 418 10.32 3.53 7.30
N LEU A 419 9.45 3.03 8.18
CA LEU A 419 9.24 3.67 9.48
C LEU A 419 10.55 3.80 10.27
N ARG A 420 11.40 2.77 10.21
CA ARG A 420 12.71 2.82 10.88
C ARG A 420 13.67 3.80 10.20
N ARG A 421 13.75 3.82 8.86
CA ARG A 421 14.66 4.67 8.10
C ARG A 421 14.36 6.15 8.31
N LEU A 422 13.07 6.48 8.43
CA LEU A 422 12.58 7.83 8.70
C LEU A 422 12.74 8.25 10.17
N GLY A 423 13.16 7.34 11.05
CA GLY A 423 13.32 7.61 12.48
C GLY A 423 12.03 7.49 13.29
N TYR A 424 10.91 7.11 12.68
CA TYR A 424 9.58 7.06 13.30
C TYR A 424 9.46 5.96 14.35
N ILE A 425 10.32 4.95 14.27
CA ILE A 425 10.40 3.87 15.26
C ILE A 425 11.85 3.54 15.58
N LYS A 426 12.07 2.96 16.77
CA LYS A 426 13.36 2.39 17.18
C LYS A 426 13.65 1.08 16.45
N THR A 427 14.94 0.73 16.31
CA THR A 427 15.37 -0.54 15.67
C THR A 427 14.74 -1.77 16.33
N ARG A 428 14.62 -1.80 17.66
CA ARG A 428 13.98 -2.91 18.39
C ARG A 428 12.50 -3.07 18.00
N SER A 429 11.77 -1.98 17.82
CA SER A 429 10.37 -2.00 17.39
C SER A 429 10.26 -2.49 15.94
N ALA A 430 11.18 -2.07 15.07
CA ALA A 430 11.24 -2.53 13.68
C ALA A 430 11.49 -4.05 13.60
N LEU A 431 12.43 -4.59 14.39
CA LEU A 431 12.69 -6.03 14.45
C LEU A 431 11.47 -6.81 14.95
N LYS A 432 10.80 -6.33 16.00
CA LYS A 432 9.56 -6.94 16.50
C LYS A 432 8.46 -6.95 15.45
N ALA A 433 8.26 -5.83 14.75
CA ALA A 433 7.26 -5.73 13.68
C ALA A 433 7.61 -6.65 12.50
N ALA A 434 8.88 -6.74 12.10
CA ALA A 434 9.32 -7.66 11.04
C ALA A 434 9.08 -9.13 11.42
N LEU A 435 9.41 -9.53 12.65
CA LEU A 435 9.13 -10.87 13.15
C LEU A 435 7.62 -11.15 13.21
N ALA A 436 6.82 -10.18 13.63
CA ALA A 436 5.36 -10.29 13.64
C ALA A 436 4.78 -10.42 12.23
N VAL A 437 5.33 -9.70 11.24
CA VAL A 437 4.95 -9.86 9.83
C VAL A 437 5.23 -11.27 9.35
N MET A 438 6.40 -11.82 9.64
CA MET A 438 6.77 -13.19 9.23
C MET A 438 5.90 -14.24 9.91
N ALA A 439 5.72 -14.15 11.22
CA ALA A 439 4.86 -15.07 11.97
C ALA A 439 3.39 -14.97 11.54
N GLY A 440 2.91 -13.76 11.28
CA GLY A 440 1.53 -13.50 10.88
C GLY A 440 1.11 -14.21 9.59
N GLN A 441 2.03 -14.35 8.61
CA GLN A 441 1.73 -15.05 7.35
C GLN A 441 1.19 -16.46 7.58
N VAL A 442 1.71 -17.13 8.60
CA VAL A 442 1.32 -18.50 8.97
C VAL A 442 0.16 -18.50 9.95
N LEU A 443 0.22 -17.66 10.99
CA LEU A 443 -0.72 -17.70 12.11
C LEU A 443 -2.11 -17.17 11.78
N VAL A 444 -2.17 -16.02 11.10
CA VAL A 444 -3.44 -15.31 10.82
C VAL A 444 -3.69 -15.14 9.33
N GLY A 445 -2.70 -15.48 8.50
CA GLY A 445 -2.79 -15.37 7.06
C GLY A 445 -2.23 -14.05 6.53
N PRO A 446 -1.90 -14.01 5.24
CA PRO A 446 -1.07 -12.97 4.67
C PRO A 446 -1.79 -11.63 4.57
N GLY A 447 -3.07 -11.65 4.21
CA GLY A 447 -3.86 -10.43 4.14
C GLY A 447 -4.22 -9.90 5.53
N ALA A 448 -4.62 -10.76 6.49
CA ALA A 448 -4.87 -10.29 7.86
C ALA A 448 -3.62 -9.64 8.47
N THR A 449 -2.44 -10.23 8.25
CA THR A 449 -1.16 -9.63 8.67
C THR A 449 -0.93 -8.25 8.06
N TRP A 450 -1.28 -8.08 6.79
CA TRP A 450 -1.19 -6.79 6.11
C TRP A 450 -2.11 -5.75 6.78
N ALA A 451 -3.39 -6.08 7.02
CA ALA A 451 -4.31 -5.20 7.72
C ALA A 451 -3.81 -4.81 9.13
N ALA A 452 -3.31 -5.78 9.91
CA ALA A 452 -2.77 -5.53 11.24
C ALA A 452 -1.55 -4.60 11.21
N LEU A 453 -0.63 -4.82 10.26
CA LEU A 453 0.54 -3.97 10.09
C LEU A 453 0.14 -2.54 9.72
N TRP A 454 -0.81 -2.37 8.80
CA TRP A 454 -1.30 -1.04 8.43
C TRP A 454 -2.00 -0.33 9.60
N SER A 455 -2.78 -1.06 10.39
CA SER A 455 -3.36 -0.57 11.64
C SER A 455 -2.27 -0.03 12.59
N TRP A 456 -1.23 -0.81 12.84
CA TRP A 456 -0.11 -0.40 13.70
C TRP A 456 0.64 0.81 13.11
N ARG A 457 0.97 0.77 11.82
CA ARG A 457 1.64 1.85 11.10
C ARG A 457 0.86 3.16 11.21
N GLU A 458 -0.45 3.11 11.03
CA GLU A 458 -1.31 4.30 11.10
C GLU A 458 -1.26 4.95 12.48
N GLY A 459 -1.23 4.15 13.55
CA GLY A 459 -1.04 4.63 14.93
C GLY A 459 0.33 5.27 15.13
N VAL A 460 1.41 4.59 14.70
CA VAL A 460 2.79 5.12 14.79
C VAL A 460 2.90 6.50 14.13
N ILE A 461 2.41 6.65 12.89
CA ILE A 461 2.52 7.92 12.17
C ILE A 461 1.63 8.98 12.82
N ALA A 462 0.43 8.62 13.27
CA ALA A 462 -0.47 9.54 13.95
C ALA A 462 0.13 10.07 15.26
N ASP A 463 0.79 9.23 16.06
CA ASP A 463 1.35 9.62 17.36
C ASP A 463 2.53 10.61 17.25
N LEU A 464 3.15 10.74 16.08
CA LEU A 464 4.27 11.65 15.85
C LEU A 464 3.87 13.11 15.64
N SER A 465 2.60 13.37 15.33
CA SER A 465 2.09 14.75 15.23
C SER A 465 1.61 15.23 16.59
N GLN A 466 2.00 16.45 17.00
CA GLN A 466 1.76 16.98 18.35
C GLN A 466 0.82 18.19 18.34
#